data_AF-E3FRW4-F1
#
_entry.id   AF-E3FRW4-F1
#
_cell.length_a   1.000
_cell.length_b   1.000
_cell.length_c   1.000
_cell.angle_alpha   90.00
_cell.angle_beta   90.00
_cell.angle_gamma   90.00
#
_symmetry.space_group_name_H-M   'P 1'
#
loop_
_entity.id
_entity.type
_entity.pdbx_description
1 polymer ?
#
loop_
_entity_poly.entity_id
_entity_poly.type
_entity_poly.pdbx_seq_one_letter_code
_entity_poly.pdbx_strand_id
1 'polypeptide(L)'
;MSNPVTVSAASNPLTRRKSWALIASMGAALAAGCGPEAAPETQATLGEASQEIVGGTNAAITDFPWQISFQSSSGSHFCGGSIIDANWILTAQHCVYEAANSPSHPSTVRVGAGSATRTGQVQIKQITDIIPYPGYSDATLGKDVALLRLSSPLTFNTSVKAIPLATAADVSAGRTDPGVVSTVTGWGTTSSGSSSLPTTLQKVDVPVVSNATASANYGMTITADQIAAGYAAGGKDSCQGDSGGPLVVNGASGKILAGVVSWGEGCALPNYPGLYARVSSFQPWINGIITKTPSSLLSQTGASAGSKAWKHYTITVPAGVSALTVAASGGSGDADLYVHTSTPTTSAYTCRPYASGNTEYCSIGSPRAGTWYVSLYGYTAASGVTLKATAY
;
A
#
# COMPACT_ATOMS: atom_id res chain seq x y z
N MET A 1 3.77 -43.78 -38.93
CA MET A 1 4.32 -44.01 -37.57
C MET A 1 4.20 -42.70 -36.83
N SER A 2 3.22 -42.69 -35.93
CA SER A 2 2.70 -41.54 -35.22
C SER A 2 3.41 -41.43 -33.87
N ASN A 3 3.65 -40.22 -33.39
CA ASN A 3 3.55 -39.93 -31.95
C ASN A 3 3.35 -38.42 -31.71
N PRO A 4 2.26 -38.02 -31.03
CA PRO A 4 2.05 -36.66 -30.54
C PRO A 4 2.66 -36.48 -29.14
N VAL A 5 3.11 -35.26 -28.83
CA VAL A 5 3.57 -34.85 -27.51
C VAL A 5 2.36 -34.43 -26.67
N THR A 6 2.14 -35.11 -25.55
CA THR A 6 1.12 -34.81 -24.55
C THR A 6 1.63 -33.81 -23.51
N VAL A 7 0.82 -32.78 -23.23
CA VAL A 7 0.99 -31.84 -22.11
C VAL A 7 0.29 -32.43 -20.89
N SER A 8 1.02 -32.63 -19.79
CA SER A 8 0.47 -33.09 -18.51
C SER A 8 0.20 -31.89 -17.60
N ALA A 9 -1.05 -31.78 -17.13
CA ALA A 9 -1.49 -30.84 -16.11
C ALA A 9 -1.10 -31.35 -14.72
N ALA A 10 -0.39 -30.55 -13.93
CA ALA A 10 -0.13 -30.84 -12.53
C ALA A 10 -1.31 -30.36 -11.67
N SER A 11 -1.83 -31.29 -10.88
CA SER A 11 -2.97 -31.16 -9.99
C SER A 11 -2.61 -30.54 -8.63
N ASN A 12 -3.58 -29.79 -8.10
CA ASN A 12 -3.63 -29.18 -6.77
C ASN A 12 -3.60 -30.23 -5.64
N PRO A 13 -2.85 -30.04 -4.53
CA PRO A 13 -3.01 -30.88 -3.35
C PRO A 13 -4.03 -30.32 -2.36
N LEU A 14 -4.80 -31.26 -1.82
CA LEU A 14 -6.00 -31.12 -1.01
C LEU A 14 -5.74 -30.74 0.46
N THR A 15 -6.76 -30.09 0.99
CA THR A 15 -7.17 -29.93 2.39
C THR A 15 -6.89 -31.15 3.29
N ARG A 16 -6.26 -30.93 4.45
CA ARG A 16 -6.25 -31.87 5.59
C ARG A 16 -7.23 -31.41 6.67
N ARG A 17 -8.34 -32.13 6.81
CA ARG A 17 -9.17 -32.13 8.03
C ARG A 17 -8.49 -32.98 9.10
N LYS A 18 -8.39 -32.48 10.33
CA LYS A 18 -8.00 -33.27 11.51
C LYS A 18 -9.23 -33.52 12.37
N SER A 19 -9.61 -34.79 12.47
CA SER A 19 -10.59 -35.32 13.42
C SER A 19 -10.00 -35.31 14.83
N TRP A 20 -10.80 -34.94 15.83
CA TRP A 20 -10.49 -35.18 17.25
C TRP A 20 -11.55 -36.12 17.83
N ALA A 21 -11.06 -37.17 18.50
CA ALA A 21 -11.82 -38.25 19.08
C ALA A 21 -12.48 -37.84 20.41
N LEU A 22 -13.70 -38.33 20.64
CA LEU A 22 -14.39 -38.30 21.93
C LEU A 22 -13.76 -39.31 22.91
N ILE A 23 -13.55 -38.90 24.15
CA ILE A 23 -13.43 -39.80 25.30
C ILE A 23 -14.51 -39.39 26.31
N ALA A 24 -15.36 -40.36 26.65
CA ALA A 24 -16.37 -40.28 27.70
C ALA A 24 -15.78 -40.74 29.04
N SER A 25 -16.21 -40.11 30.14
CA SER A 25 -16.21 -40.73 31.46
C SER A 25 -17.39 -40.20 32.28
N MET A 26 -18.02 -41.10 33.04
CA MET A 26 -19.27 -40.96 33.79
C MET A 26 -19.03 -40.85 35.29
N GLY A 27 -19.98 -40.17 35.98
CA GLY A 27 -20.35 -40.36 37.39
C GLY A 27 -19.90 -39.23 38.33
N ALA A 28 -20.66 -38.76 39.33
CA ALA A 28 -22.03 -39.01 39.81
C ALA A 28 -22.42 -37.85 40.75
N ALA A 29 -23.74 -37.63 40.96
CA ALA A 29 -24.33 -36.66 41.90
C ALA A 29 -24.18 -37.13 43.37
N LEU A 30 -24.36 -36.38 44.48
CA LEU A 30 -25.33 -35.36 44.93
C LEU A 30 -24.81 -34.81 46.28
N ALA A 31 -25.21 -33.58 46.67
CA ALA A 31 -25.87 -33.23 47.95
C ALA A 31 -25.58 -31.79 48.42
N ALA A 32 -26.66 -31.14 48.89
CA ALA A 32 -26.74 -29.76 49.35
C ALA A 32 -26.34 -29.57 50.84
N GLY A 33 -25.93 -28.35 51.20
CA GLY A 33 -25.79 -27.90 52.60
C GLY A 33 -25.47 -26.40 52.68
N CYS A 34 -26.15 -25.67 53.57
CA CYS A 34 -26.22 -24.20 53.70
C CYS A 34 -25.07 -23.51 54.47
N GLY A 35 -24.75 -22.28 54.03
CA GLY A 35 -24.39 -21.08 54.83
C GLY A 35 -22.91 -20.87 55.25
N PRO A 36 -22.50 -19.66 55.70
CA PRO A 36 -23.12 -18.33 55.61
C PRO A 36 -22.26 -17.26 54.88
N GLU A 37 -22.87 -16.09 54.74
CA GLU A 37 -22.47 -14.83 54.11
C GLU A 37 -21.07 -14.29 54.45
N ALA A 38 -20.32 -13.90 53.41
CA ALA A 38 -19.19 -12.97 53.51
C ALA A 38 -19.38 -11.84 52.49
N ALA A 39 -19.26 -10.60 52.97
CA ALA A 39 -19.50 -9.37 52.22
C ALA A 39 -18.62 -9.24 50.97
N PRO A 40 -19.11 -8.60 49.88
CA PRO A 40 -18.27 -8.36 48.70
C PRO A 40 -17.30 -7.22 48.98
N GLU A 41 -16.00 -7.53 49.03
CA GLU A 41 -14.95 -6.52 48.88
C GLU A 41 -15.04 -5.91 47.48
N THR A 42 -15.10 -4.59 47.43
CA THR A 42 -15.15 -3.79 46.21
C THR A 42 -13.80 -3.88 45.49
N GLN A 43 -13.63 -4.87 44.61
CA GLN A 43 -12.53 -4.85 43.66
C GLN A 43 -12.86 -3.88 42.54
N ALA A 44 -12.13 -2.76 42.54
CA ALA A 44 -12.09 -1.81 41.45
C ALA A 44 -11.77 -2.55 40.14
N THR A 45 -12.69 -2.46 39.18
CA THR A 45 -12.48 -2.86 37.79
C THR A 45 -11.37 -1.99 37.20
N LEU A 46 -10.14 -2.48 37.25
CA LEU A 46 -9.07 -2.00 36.38
C LEU A 46 -9.51 -2.32 34.95
N GLY A 47 -9.92 -1.28 34.22
CA GLY A 47 -10.27 -1.39 32.81
C GLY A 47 -9.11 -2.03 32.05
N GLU A 48 -9.37 -3.19 31.46
CA GLU A 48 -8.46 -3.79 30.49
C GLU A 48 -8.29 -2.80 29.34
N ALA A 49 -7.12 -2.16 29.30
CA ALA A 49 -6.71 -1.37 28.15
C ALA A 49 -6.47 -2.36 27.00
N SER A 50 -7.34 -2.35 26.00
CA SER A 50 -7.19 -3.12 24.77
C SER A 50 -5.87 -2.73 24.09
N GLN A 51 -4.88 -3.61 24.16
CA GLN A 51 -3.54 -3.42 23.59
C GLN A 51 -3.56 -3.90 22.13
N GLU A 52 -3.40 -2.98 21.17
CA GLU A 52 -3.88 -3.24 19.80
C GLU A 52 -2.95 -2.81 18.63
N ILE A 53 -1.64 -3.00 18.77
CA ILE A 53 -0.67 -3.45 17.73
C ILE A 53 0.16 -4.52 18.47
N VAL A 54 0.92 -5.44 17.86
CA VAL A 54 1.68 -6.40 18.69
C VAL A 54 2.58 -5.61 19.65
N GLY A 55 2.28 -5.63 20.95
CA GLY A 55 2.89 -4.78 21.98
C GLY A 55 2.77 -3.25 21.83
N GLY A 56 1.81 -2.74 21.04
CA GLY A 56 1.57 -1.31 20.80
C GLY A 56 0.59 -0.64 21.77
N THR A 57 0.30 0.65 21.53
CA THR A 57 -0.62 1.48 22.32
C THR A 57 -1.44 2.40 21.42
N ASN A 58 -2.58 2.89 21.92
CA ASN A 58 -3.39 3.88 21.20
C ASN A 58 -2.59 5.15 20.88
N ALA A 59 -2.84 5.73 19.71
CA ALA A 59 -2.19 6.95 19.23
C ALA A 59 -3.22 8.06 19.01
N ALA A 60 -2.88 9.29 19.39
CA ALA A 60 -3.63 10.48 19.03
C ALA A 60 -3.27 10.91 17.61
N ILE A 61 -4.25 11.32 16.81
CA ILE A 61 -3.99 11.78 15.43
C ILE A 61 -3.13 13.07 15.41
N THR A 62 -3.17 13.88 16.46
CA THR A 62 -2.34 15.09 16.59
C THR A 62 -0.85 14.79 16.77
N ASP A 63 -0.50 13.58 17.21
CA ASP A 63 0.90 13.14 17.32
C ASP A 63 1.43 12.64 15.96
N PHE A 64 0.52 12.16 15.10
CA PHE A 64 0.81 11.60 13.78
C PHE A 64 -0.11 12.18 12.69
N PRO A 65 -0.14 13.51 12.50
CA PRO A 65 -1.10 14.19 11.62
C PRO A 65 -0.88 13.89 10.13
N TRP A 66 0.18 13.15 9.79
CA TRP A 66 0.48 12.66 8.43
C TRP A 66 -0.16 11.30 8.15
N GLN A 67 -0.76 10.62 9.13
CA GLN A 67 -1.33 9.29 8.94
C GLN A 67 -2.49 9.31 7.94
N ILE A 68 -2.44 8.39 6.98
CA ILE A 68 -3.51 8.15 6.02
C ILE A 68 -4.12 6.77 6.22
N SER A 69 -5.45 6.71 6.10
CA SER A 69 -6.20 5.49 5.81
C SER A 69 -6.39 5.41 4.30
N PHE A 70 -5.70 4.48 3.64
CA PHE A 70 -5.90 4.18 2.23
C PHE A 70 -7.04 3.17 2.08
N GLN A 71 -8.02 3.53 1.26
CA GLN A 71 -9.34 2.91 1.24
C GLN A 71 -9.78 2.56 -0.17
N SER A 72 -10.61 1.51 -0.29
CA SER A 72 -11.39 1.27 -1.49
C SER A 72 -12.35 2.45 -1.73
N SER A 73 -12.92 2.54 -2.93
CA SER A 73 -13.95 3.52 -3.27
C SER A 73 -15.15 3.48 -2.32
N SER A 74 -15.50 2.29 -1.80
CA SER A 74 -16.54 2.08 -0.80
C SER A 74 -16.16 2.52 0.63
N GLY A 75 -14.91 2.89 0.87
CA GLY A 75 -14.41 3.34 2.17
C GLY A 75 -13.83 2.26 3.07
N SER A 76 -13.66 1.04 2.56
CA SER A 76 -12.98 -0.01 3.32
C SER A 76 -11.49 0.27 3.33
N HIS A 77 -10.92 0.44 4.53
CA HIS A 77 -9.48 0.51 4.71
C HIS A 77 -8.81 -0.81 4.33
N PHE A 78 -7.68 -0.72 3.64
CA PHE A 78 -6.85 -1.89 3.29
C PHE A 78 -5.34 -1.63 3.43
N CYS A 79 -4.90 -0.38 3.39
CA CYS A 79 -3.50 0.02 3.58
C CYS A 79 -3.40 1.38 4.28
N GLY A 80 -2.22 1.71 4.79
CA GLY A 80 -1.83 3.03 5.25
C GLY A 80 -1.21 3.92 4.17
N GLY A 81 -0.77 5.09 4.60
CA GLY A 81 -0.06 6.07 3.80
C GLY A 81 0.48 7.21 4.66
N SER A 82 1.28 8.07 4.06
CA SER A 82 1.85 9.27 4.70
C SER A 82 1.58 10.51 3.86
N ILE A 83 1.07 11.58 4.46
CA ILE A 83 0.97 12.89 3.82
C ILE A 83 2.38 13.45 3.68
N ILE A 84 2.82 13.66 2.43
CA ILE A 84 4.15 14.24 2.14
C ILE A 84 4.05 15.64 1.53
N ASP A 85 2.89 15.99 0.99
CA ASP A 85 2.50 17.34 0.54
C ASP A 85 0.97 17.46 0.61
N ALA A 86 0.42 18.67 0.51
CA ALA A 86 -1.03 18.89 0.51
C ALA A 86 -1.74 18.11 -0.61
N ASN A 87 -1.07 17.84 -1.73
CA ASN A 87 -1.63 17.10 -2.86
C ASN A 87 -1.10 15.67 -3.00
N TRP A 88 -0.19 15.21 -2.12
CA TRP A 88 0.55 13.97 -2.33
C TRP A 88 0.63 13.10 -1.09
N ILE A 89 0.31 11.83 -1.31
CA ILE A 89 0.47 10.75 -0.33
C ILE A 89 1.54 9.79 -0.81
N LEU A 90 2.42 9.36 0.09
CA LEU A 90 3.34 8.24 -0.13
C LEU A 90 2.74 6.98 0.51
N THR A 91 2.75 5.87 -0.21
CA THR A 91 2.30 4.56 0.27
C THR A 91 3.17 3.45 -0.33
N ALA A 92 2.90 2.19 0.00
CA ALA A 92 3.55 1.04 -0.59
C ALA A 92 2.98 0.76 -1.97
N GLN A 93 3.80 0.25 -2.88
CA GLN A 93 3.40 -0.03 -4.24
C GLN A 93 2.52 -1.28 -4.34
N HIS A 94 2.72 -2.28 -3.49
CA HIS A 94 1.82 -3.43 -3.42
C HIS A 94 0.38 -3.07 -3.01
N CYS A 95 0.16 -1.89 -2.41
CA CYS A 95 -1.17 -1.39 -2.07
C CYS A 95 -1.95 -0.84 -3.28
N VAL A 96 -1.28 -0.61 -4.43
CA VAL A 96 -1.89 0.05 -5.59
C VAL A 96 -1.94 -0.84 -6.83
N TYR A 97 -1.72 -2.14 -6.69
CA TYR A 97 -1.74 -3.09 -7.79
C TYR A 97 -3.01 -3.96 -7.79
N GLU A 98 -3.54 -4.20 -8.98
CA GLU A 98 -4.54 -5.23 -9.25
C GLU A 98 -3.85 -6.50 -9.80
N ALA A 99 -4.65 -7.52 -10.15
CA ALA A 99 -4.16 -8.70 -10.83
C ALA A 99 -3.40 -8.33 -12.14
N ALA A 100 -2.40 -9.13 -12.51
CA ALA A 100 -1.54 -8.93 -13.69
C ALA A 100 -0.63 -7.67 -13.67
N ASN A 101 -0.19 -7.23 -12.48
CA ASN A 101 0.84 -6.18 -12.29
C ASN A 101 0.49 -4.83 -12.94
N SER A 102 -0.81 -4.51 -13.04
CA SER A 102 -1.28 -3.20 -13.50
C SER A 102 -1.78 -2.37 -12.32
N PRO A 103 -1.45 -1.07 -12.23
CA PRO A 103 -1.89 -0.26 -11.10
C PRO A 103 -3.41 -0.15 -11.11
N SER A 104 -4.03 -0.13 -9.92
CA SER A 104 -5.46 0.10 -9.76
C SER A 104 -5.86 1.39 -10.46
N HIS A 105 -7.06 1.41 -11.05
CA HIS A 105 -7.56 2.65 -11.61
C HIS A 105 -7.83 3.67 -10.48
N PRO A 106 -7.41 4.95 -10.57
CA PRO A 106 -7.56 5.93 -9.49
C PRO A 106 -8.99 6.09 -8.94
N SER A 107 -10.02 5.81 -9.74
CA SER A 107 -11.43 5.87 -9.33
C SER A 107 -11.88 4.73 -8.40
N THR A 108 -11.08 3.66 -8.24
CA THR A 108 -11.42 2.52 -7.38
C THR A 108 -10.93 2.70 -5.95
N VAL A 109 -10.19 3.77 -5.67
CA VAL A 109 -9.56 4.03 -4.37
C VAL A 109 -9.70 5.49 -3.94
N ARG A 110 -9.57 5.72 -2.64
CA ARG A 110 -9.59 7.04 -2.00
C ARG A 110 -8.73 7.04 -0.75
N VAL A 111 -8.46 8.21 -0.18
CA VAL A 111 -7.77 8.33 1.11
C VAL A 111 -8.63 9.06 2.13
N GLY A 112 -8.49 8.68 3.40
CA GLY A 112 -9.01 9.40 4.55
C GLY A 112 -7.88 9.92 5.44
N ALA A 113 -8.04 11.15 5.95
CA ALA A 113 -7.10 11.79 6.87
C ALA A 113 -7.81 12.48 8.04
N GLY A 114 -7.07 12.73 9.12
CA GLY A 114 -7.47 13.65 10.18
C GLY A 114 -8.24 13.05 11.36
N SER A 115 -8.30 11.73 11.47
CA SER A 115 -8.90 11.05 12.62
C SER A 115 -8.09 9.85 13.07
N ALA A 116 -8.03 9.62 14.39
CA ALA A 116 -7.51 8.40 14.97
C ALA A 116 -8.51 7.23 14.81
N THR A 117 -9.77 7.51 14.51
CA THR A 117 -10.78 6.48 14.27
C THR A 117 -10.78 6.09 12.79
N ARG A 118 -10.50 4.83 12.47
CA ARG A 118 -10.39 4.31 11.08
C ARG A 118 -11.61 4.64 10.22
N THR A 119 -12.81 4.55 10.79
CA THR A 119 -14.09 4.85 10.13
C THR A 119 -14.54 6.31 10.26
N GLY A 120 -13.85 7.12 11.06
CA GLY A 120 -14.20 8.50 11.38
C GLY A 120 -13.30 9.53 10.71
N GLN A 121 -12.73 9.22 9.55
CA GLN A 121 -11.81 10.11 8.82
C GLN A 121 -12.49 11.42 8.44
N VAL A 122 -11.79 12.55 8.63
CA VAL A 122 -12.36 13.91 8.52
C VAL A 122 -12.27 14.44 7.09
N GLN A 123 -11.14 14.24 6.43
CA GLN A 123 -10.93 14.63 5.03
C GLN A 123 -10.86 13.39 4.16
N ILE A 124 -11.91 13.16 3.36
CA ILE A 124 -11.92 12.12 2.33
C ILE A 124 -11.52 12.74 0.99
N LYS A 125 -10.49 12.21 0.35
CA LYS A 125 -9.98 12.70 -0.94
C LYS A 125 -9.95 11.58 -1.97
N GLN A 126 -10.51 11.86 -3.15
CA GLN A 126 -10.38 10.98 -4.32
C GLN A 126 -8.97 11.09 -4.89
N ILE A 127 -8.50 10.01 -5.52
CA ILE A 127 -7.20 9.97 -6.20
C ILE A 127 -7.39 10.34 -7.67
N THR A 128 -6.47 11.16 -8.20
CA THR A 128 -6.44 11.52 -9.62
C THR A 128 -5.39 10.72 -10.38
N ASP A 129 -4.23 10.49 -9.77
CA ASP A 129 -3.15 9.71 -10.38
C ASP A 129 -2.49 8.81 -9.34
N ILE A 130 -2.13 7.61 -9.77
CA ILE A 130 -1.33 6.64 -9.04
C ILE A 130 -0.03 6.48 -9.82
N ILE A 131 1.11 6.73 -9.15
CA ILE A 131 2.44 6.69 -9.77
C ILE A 131 3.30 5.70 -8.98
N PRO A 132 3.32 4.43 -9.39
CA PRO A 132 4.18 3.42 -8.79
C PRO A 132 5.66 3.66 -9.13
N TYR A 133 6.56 3.23 -8.26
CA TYR A 133 7.98 3.27 -8.54
C TYR A 133 8.35 2.28 -9.67
N PRO A 134 9.28 2.66 -10.58
CA PRO A 134 9.62 1.79 -11.70
C PRO A 134 10.36 0.52 -11.26
N GLY A 135 9.95 -0.63 -11.80
CA GLY A 135 10.69 -1.89 -11.68
C GLY A 135 10.50 -2.63 -10.35
N TYR A 136 9.44 -2.33 -9.60
CA TYR A 136 8.90 -3.21 -8.56
C TYR A 136 8.35 -4.50 -9.20
N SER A 137 8.56 -5.62 -8.52
CA SER A 137 8.00 -6.92 -8.91
C SER A 137 7.51 -7.73 -7.73
N ASP A 138 8.16 -7.56 -6.58
CA ASP A 138 7.83 -8.24 -5.33
C ASP A 138 8.39 -7.40 -4.16
N ALA A 139 7.68 -7.36 -3.02
CA ALA A 139 8.06 -6.56 -1.86
C ALA A 139 9.45 -6.94 -1.30
N THR A 140 9.82 -8.23 -1.38
CA THR A 140 11.11 -8.73 -0.90
C THR A 140 12.30 -8.22 -1.72
N LEU A 141 12.04 -7.78 -2.97
CA LEU A 141 13.04 -7.27 -3.91
C LEU A 141 13.20 -5.75 -3.85
N GLY A 142 12.56 -5.08 -2.88
CA GLY A 142 12.61 -3.64 -2.70
C GLY A 142 11.68 -2.88 -3.65
N LYS A 143 11.95 -1.58 -3.82
CA LYS A 143 11.20 -0.66 -4.70
C LYS A 143 9.71 -0.53 -4.40
N ASP A 144 9.30 -0.89 -3.19
CA ASP A 144 7.88 -0.94 -2.80
C ASP A 144 7.36 0.43 -2.35
N VAL A 145 7.33 1.41 -3.27
CA VAL A 145 6.77 2.74 -3.01
C VAL A 145 5.92 3.25 -4.17
N ALA A 146 4.82 3.92 -3.84
CA ALA A 146 3.96 4.57 -4.82
C ALA A 146 3.51 5.95 -4.32
N LEU A 147 3.31 6.87 -5.26
CA LEU A 147 2.74 8.18 -5.01
C LEU A 147 1.27 8.20 -5.42
N LEU A 148 0.43 8.79 -4.57
CA LEU A 148 -0.96 9.07 -4.88
C LEU A 148 -1.14 10.58 -4.98
N ARG A 149 -1.60 11.06 -6.13
CA ARG A 149 -1.99 12.46 -6.31
C ARG A 149 -3.45 12.64 -5.97
N LEU A 150 -3.74 13.59 -5.08
CA LEU A 150 -5.09 13.90 -4.66
C LEU A 150 -5.81 14.79 -5.69
N SER A 151 -7.11 14.53 -5.85
CA SER A 151 -8.02 15.36 -6.69
C SER A 151 -8.22 16.77 -6.17
N SER A 152 -7.99 17.00 -4.88
CA SER A 152 -7.97 18.31 -4.26
C SER A 152 -7.01 18.31 -3.06
N PRO A 153 -6.36 19.43 -2.76
CA PRO A 153 -5.41 19.50 -1.65
C PRO A 153 -6.10 19.23 -0.31
N LEU A 154 -5.36 18.62 0.59
CA LEU A 154 -5.69 18.54 2.01
C LEU A 154 -5.62 19.93 2.64
N THR A 155 -6.56 20.23 3.52
CA THR A 155 -6.52 21.43 4.36
C THR A 155 -5.70 21.11 5.60
N PHE A 156 -4.48 21.66 5.68
CA PHE A 156 -3.62 21.41 6.83
C PHE A 156 -4.12 22.07 8.12
N ASN A 157 -3.97 21.34 9.23
CA ASN A 157 -4.31 21.75 10.58
C ASN A 157 -3.53 20.89 11.60
N THR A 158 -3.95 20.89 12.87
CA THR A 158 -3.28 20.11 13.94
C THR A 158 -3.36 18.60 13.78
N SER A 159 -4.36 18.10 13.03
CA SER A 159 -4.61 16.67 12.82
C SER A 159 -4.32 16.22 11.38
N VAL A 160 -4.01 17.15 10.47
CA VAL A 160 -3.69 16.88 9.07
C VAL A 160 -2.48 17.73 8.68
N LYS A 161 -1.31 17.12 8.50
CA LYS A 161 -0.07 17.83 8.18
C LYS A 161 0.91 16.90 7.47
N ALA A 162 1.68 17.44 6.54
CA ALA A 162 2.76 16.69 5.91
C ALA A 162 3.92 16.35 6.87
N ILE A 163 4.54 15.20 6.66
CA ILE A 163 5.81 14.79 7.29
C ILE A 163 6.98 15.03 6.32
N PRO A 164 8.10 15.63 6.78
CA PRO A 164 9.31 15.72 5.97
C PRO A 164 9.90 14.34 5.68
N LEU A 165 10.42 14.14 4.47
CA LEU A 165 11.12 12.91 4.08
C LEU A 165 12.51 12.86 4.71
N ALA A 166 12.95 11.67 5.15
CA ALA A 166 14.33 11.47 5.54
C ALA A 166 15.28 11.72 4.37
N THR A 167 16.33 12.51 4.61
CA THR A 167 17.29 12.94 3.58
C THR A 167 18.62 12.22 3.70
N ALA A 168 19.48 12.37 2.68
CA ALA A 168 20.87 11.91 2.77
C ALA A 168 21.62 12.54 3.95
N ALA A 169 21.31 13.79 4.32
CA ALA A 169 21.92 14.45 5.47
C ALA A 169 21.46 13.82 6.81
N ASP A 170 20.19 13.41 6.91
CA ASP A 170 19.69 12.69 8.08
C ASP A 170 20.35 11.32 8.21
N VAL A 171 20.56 10.63 7.09
CA VAL A 171 21.30 9.35 7.05
C VAL A 171 22.75 9.57 7.52
N SER A 172 23.46 10.57 6.99
CA SER A 172 24.84 10.89 7.42
C SER A 172 24.94 11.31 8.88
N ALA A 173 23.87 11.88 9.45
CA ALA A 173 23.78 12.22 10.87
C ALA A 173 23.33 11.05 11.77
N GLY A 174 23.24 9.83 11.23
CA GLY A 174 22.92 8.62 11.96
C GLY A 174 21.47 8.51 12.41
N ARG A 175 20.53 9.26 11.81
CA ARG A 175 19.11 9.29 12.23
C ARG A 175 18.33 8.03 11.87
N THR A 176 18.90 7.16 11.05
CA THR A 176 18.33 5.86 10.68
C THR A 176 19.34 4.74 10.88
N ASP A 177 20.28 4.91 11.82
CA ASP A 177 21.28 3.90 12.13
C ASP A 177 20.69 2.78 13.01
N PRO A 178 21.27 1.57 12.99
CA PRO A 178 20.84 0.50 13.87
C PRO A 178 20.79 0.92 15.34
N GLY A 179 19.72 0.57 16.03
CA GLY A 179 19.45 0.95 17.42
C GLY A 179 18.67 2.26 17.58
N VAL A 180 18.55 3.10 16.54
CA VAL A 180 17.68 4.28 16.59
C VAL A 180 16.23 3.83 16.78
N VAL A 181 15.56 4.38 17.78
CA VAL A 181 14.13 4.12 18.00
C VAL A 181 13.31 4.81 16.93
N SER A 182 12.50 4.02 16.24
CA SER A 182 11.51 4.46 15.27
C SER A 182 10.10 4.14 15.78
N THR A 183 9.10 4.88 15.30
CA THR A 183 7.69 4.68 15.63
C THR A 183 6.94 4.32 14.36
N VAL A 184 6.14 3.26 14.42
CA VAL A 184 5.23 2.86 13.35
C VAL A 184 3.80 3.07 13.81
N THR A 185 2.94 3.56 12.90
CA THR A 185 1.53 3.79 13.19
C THR A 185 0.62 3.24 12.11
N GLY A 186 -0.56 2.78 12.52
CA GLY A 186 -1.57 2.28 11.59
C GLY A 186 -2.77 1.63 12.27
N TRP A 187 -3.63 1.03 11.44
CA TRP A 187 -4.82 0.29 11.86
C TRP A 187 -4.77 -1.17 11.40
N GLY A 188 -3.58 -1.71 11.20
CA GLY A 188 -3.36 -3.10 10.89
C GLY A 188 -3.72 -4.03 12.05
N THR A 189 -3.78 -5.31 11.75
CA THR A 189 -4.09 -6.38 12.70
C THR A 189 -3.14 -6.33 13.88
N THR A 190 -3.65 -6.70 15.04
CA THR A 190 -2.91 -6.54 16.31
C THR A 190 -2.18 -7.80 16.72
N SER A 191 -2.37 -8.86 15.93
CA SER A 191 -1.73 -10.17 16.02
C SER A 191 -1.76 -10.82 14.64
N SER A 192 -0.72 -11.61 14.35
CA SER A 192 -0.60 -12.31 13.07
C SER A 192 -1.80 -13.23 12.83
N GLY A 193 -2.43 -13.12 11.65
CA GLY A 193 -3.57 -13.94 11.27
C GLY A 193 -4.92 -13.54 11.88
N SER A 194 -4.98 -12.44 12.64
CA SER A 194 -6.26 -11.87 13.07
C SER A 194 -7.07 -11.38 11.87
N SER A 195 -8.40 -11.50 11.93
CA SER A 195 -9.33 -10.95 10.95
C SER A 195 -9.93 -9.59 11.38
N SER A 196 -9.64 -9.13 12.59
CA SER A 196 -10.12 -7.84 13.12
C SER A 196 -9.04 -6.76 13.03
N LEU A 197 -9.44 -5.62 12.48
CA LEU A 197 -8.63 -4.40 12.47
C LEU A 197 -9.07 -3.49 13.63
N PRO A 198 -8.12 -2.90 14.38
CA PRO A 198 -8.44 -1.94 15.43
C PRO A 198 -9.20 -0.74 14.86
N THR A 199 -10.11 -0.20 15.67
CA THR A 199 -10.88 0.99 15.28
C THR A 199 -10.09 2.26 15.58
N THR A 200 -9.32 2.26 16.66
CA THR A 200 -8.45 3.36 17.10
C THR A 200 -7.06 3.19 16.50
N LEU A 201 -6.42 4.29 16.09
CA LEU A 201 -5.06 4.33 15.57
C LEU A 201 -4.08 3.86 16.63
N GLN A 202 -3.09 3.11 16.21
CA GLN A 202 -2.15 2.45 17.09
C GLN A 202 -0.73 2.91 16.76
N LYS A 203 0.15 2.79 17.75
CA LYS A 203 1.58 3.03 17.59
C LYS A 203 2.40 1.97 18.28
N VAL A 204 3.57 1.68 17.70
CA VAL A 204 4.60 0.86 18.32
C VAL A 204 5.96 1.47 18.06
N ASP A 205 6.80 1.49 19.09
CA ASP A 205 8.19 1.88 18.97
C ASP A 205 9.04 0.63 18.74
N VAL A 206 9.89 0.65 17.71
CA VAL A 206 10.80 -0.42 17.32
C VAL A 206 12.16 0.15 16.94
N PRO A 207 13.28 -0.49 17.34
CA PRO A 207 14.60 -0.03 16.94
C PRO A 207 14.89 -0.40 15.49
N VAL A 208 15.60 0.47 14.78
CA VAL A 208 16.16 0.16 13.47
C VAL A 208 17.16 -0.99 13.61
N VAL A 209 17.14 -1.91 12.65
CA VAL A 209 18.02 -3.07 12.55
C VAL A 209 18.89 -2.93 11.32
N SER A 210 20.16 -3.35 11.40
CA SER A 210 21.04 -3.31 10.24
C SER A 210 20.55 -4.26 9.13
N ASN A 211 20.69 -3.86 7.86
CA ASN A 211 20.34 -4.75 6.75
C ASN A 211 21.15 -6.04 6.76
N ALA A 212 22.39 -6.04 7.28
CA ALA A 212 23.20 -7.23 7.42
C ALA A 212 22.60 -8.22 8.43
N THR A 213 22.17 -7.73 9.59
CA THR A 213 21.47 -8.55 10.60
C THR A 213 20.16 -9.09 10.04
N ALA A 214 19.35 -8.24 9.40
CA ALA A 214 18.11 -8.67 8.76
C ALA A 214 18.39 -9.74 7.68
N SER A 215 19.41 -9.53 6.84
CA SER A 215 19.79 -10.51 5.81
C SER A 215 20.19 -11.86 6.38
N ALA A 216 20.95 -11.85 7.49
CA ALA A 216 21.32 -13.08 8.19
C ALA A 216 20.09 -13.81 8.77
N ASN A 217 19.15 -13.06 9.35
CA ASN A 217 17.94 -13.64 9.94
C ASN A 217 16.98 -14.20 8.90
N TYR A 218 16.80 -13.51 7.77
CA TYR A 218 15.92 -13.96 6.67
C TYR A 218 16.59 -14.97 5.73
N GLY A 219 17.91 -15.16 5.82
CA GLY A 219 18.65 -16.05 4.91
C GLY A 219 18.67 -15.56 3.46
N MET A 220 18.46 -14.26 3.24
CA MET A 220 18.43 -13.62 1.91
C MET A 220 19.03 -12.22 1.97
N THR A 221 19.36 -11.63 0.82
CA THR A 221 19.91 -10.27 0.79
C THR A 221 18.79 -9.23 0.92
N ILE A 222 18.87 -8.40 1.96
CA ILE A 222 18.04 -7.20 2.10
C ILE A 222 18.70 -6.04 1.36
N THR A 223 18.04 -5.52 0.32
CA THR A 223 18.58 -4.48 -0.57
C THR A 223 18.71 -3.13 0.13
N ALA A 224 19.56 -2.25 -0.41
CA ALA A 224 19.88 -0.95 0.20
C ALA A 224 18.68 0.02 0.27
N ASP A 225 17.69 -0.15 -0.60
CA ASP A 225 16.43 0.59 -0.62
C ASP A 225 15.38 0.05 0.36
N GLN A 226 15.76 -0.90 1.22
CA GLN A 226 14.97 -1.39 2.34
C GLN A 226 15.63 -1.00 3.68
N ILE A 227 14.82 -0.78 4.70
CA ILE A 227 15.22 -0.56 6.09
C ILE A 227 14.46 -1.53 6.98
N ALA A 228 15.16 -2.17 7.93
CA ALA A 228 14.57 -3.10 8.87
C ALA A 228 14.34 -2.43 10.23
N ALA A 229 13.27 -2.77 10.92
CA ALA A 229 13.04 -2.34 12.30
C ALA A 229 12.26 -3.39 13.10
N GLY A 230 12.66 -3.63 14.34
CA GLY A 230 12.04 -4.64 15.18
C GLY A 230 12.96 -5.08 16.33
N TYR A 231 12.38 -5.74 17.33
CA TYR A 231 13.15 -6.31 18.43
C TYR A 231 13.59 -7.74 18.11
N ALA A 232 14.83 -8.10 18.47
CA ALA A 232 15.32 -9.47 18.33
C ALA A 232 14.46 -10.48 19.12
N ALA A 233 13.94 -10.08 20.28
CA ALA A 233 13.02 -10.90 21.07
C ALA A 233 11.62 -11.06 20.44
N GLY A 234 11.31 -10.31 19.38
CA GLY A 234 9.96 -10.22 18.82
C GLY A 234 8.99 -9.46 19.73
N GLY A 235 7.71 -9.78 19.62
CA GLY A 235 6.64 -9.24 20.47
C GLY A 235 6.22 -7.79 20.17
N LYS A 236 6.90 -7.09 19.26
CA LYS A 236 6.49 -5.78 18.73
C LYS A 236 6.78 -5.63 17.24
N ASP A 237 5.76 -5.30 16.45
CA ASP A 237 5.89 -5.12 14.99
C ASP A 237 4.64 -4.47 14.39
N SER A 238 4.78 -3.97 13.16
CA SER A 238 3.66 -3.70 12.24
C SER A 238 3.05 -4.99 11.73
N CYS A 239 1.80 -4.96 11.25
CA CYS A 239 1.12 -6.16 10.79
C CYS A 239 0.15 -5.89 9.62
N GLN A 240 -0.71 -6.85 9.28
CA GLN A 240 -1.55 -6.77 8.08
C GLN A 240 -2.50 -5.58 8.14
N GLY A 241 -2.48 -4.71 7.13
CA GLY A 241 -3.28 -3.47 7.08
C GLY A 241 -2.49 -2.22 7.47
N ASP A 242 -1.29 -2.36 8.05
CA ASP A 242 -0.36 -1.24 8.23
C ASP A 242 0.45 -0.94 6.96
N SER A 243 0.47 -1.86 5.99
CA SER A 243 1.14 -1.73 4.69
C SER A 243 0.97 -0.34 4.08
N GLY A 244 2.08 0.27 3.65
CA GLY A 244 2.10 1.65 3.15
C GLY A 244 2.11 2.74 4.23
N GLY A 245 1.89 2.39 5.49
CA GLY A 245 1.95 3.30 6.63
C GLY A 245 3.35 3.81 6.96
N PRO A 246 3.46 4.83 7.82
CA PRO A 246 4.73 5.48 8.13
C PRO A 246 5.59 4.70 9.13
N LEU A 247 6.90 4.63 8.87
CA LEU A 247 7.94 4.44 9.89
C LEU A 247 8.70 5.74 10.11
N VAL A 248 8.63 6.26 11.33
CA VAL A 248 9.04 7.63 11.68
C VAL A 248 10.21 7.62 12.66
N VAL A 249 11.17 8.50 12.46
CA VAL A 249 12.29 8.73 13.40
C VAL A 249 12.38 10.22 13.79
N ASN A 250 13.19 10.53 14.81
CA ASN A 250 13.52 11.91 15.17
C ASN A 250 14.59 12.47 14.23
N GLY A 251 14.23 13.46 13.41
CA GLY A 251 15.14 14.33 12.65
C GLY A 251 15.63 15.52 13.47
N ALA A 252 16.36 16.44 12.83
CA ALA A 252 16.99 17.57 13.52
C ALA A 252 15.97 18.54 14.15
N SER A 253 14.85 18.78 13.46
CA SER A 253 13.86 19.80 13.84
C SER A 253 12.45 19.23 14.06
N GLY A 254 12.35 17.92 14.28
CA GLY A 254 11.08 17.22 14.42
C GLY A 254 11.11 15.81 13.87
N LYS A 255 9.94 15.22 13.66
CA LYS A 255 9.79 13.89 13.07
C LYS A 255 10.07 13.90 11.56
N ILE A 256 10.68 12.83 11.06
CA ILE A 256 10.91 12.60 9.63
C ILE A 256 10.47 11.19 9.24
N LEU A 257 10.02 11.02 8.01
CA LEU A 257 9.58 9.75 7.45
C LEU A 257 10.81 8.96 6.97
N ALA A 258 11.17 7.92 7.69
CA ALA A 258 12.34 7.08 7.38
C ALA A 258 11.98 5.84 6.57
N GLY A 259 10.77 5.31 6.72
CA GLY A 259 10.32 4.13 6.01
C GLY A 259 8.83 4.12 5.66
N VAL A 260 8.48 3.24 4.74
CA VAL A 260 7.09 2.89 4.37
C VAL A 260 6.89 1.40 4.65
N VAL A 261 5.90 1.03 5.46
CA VAL A 261 5.62 -0.38 5.82
C VAL A 261 5.44 -1.22 4.55
N SER A 262 6.17 -2.33 4.42
CA SER A 262 6.23 -3.10 3.18
C SER A 262 5.92 -4.59 3.39
N TRP A 263 6.78 -5.33 4.11
CA TRP A 263 6.60 -6.78 4.30
C TRP A 263 7.31 -7.29 5.57
N GLY A 264 7.08 -8.55 5.92
CA GLY A 264 7.74 -9.24 7.03
C GLY A 264 7.30 -10.70 7.12
N GLU A 265 8.06 -11.53 7.85
CA GLU A 265 7.64 -12.90 8.17
C GLU A 265 6.74 -12.90 9.41
N GLY A 266 5.44 -13.17 9.21
CA GLY A 266 4.45 -13.04 10.27
C GLY A 266 4.37 -11.61 10.81
N CYS A 267 4.04 -11.46 12.08
CA CYS A 267 4.12 -10.18 12.79
C CYS A 267 4.79 -10.41 14.13
N ALA A 268 5.86 -9.66 14.40
CA ALA A 268 6.58 -9.67 15.67
C ALA A 268 7.21 -11.01 16.04
N LEU A 269 7.63 -11.79 15.04
CA LEU A 269 8.37 -13.03 15.27
C LEU A 269 9.78 -12.71 15.81
N PRO A 270 10.29 -13.48 16.79
CA PRO A 270 11.67 -13.33 17.24
C PRO A 270 12.66 -13.42 16.09
N ASN A 271 13.60 -12.49 16.04
CA ASN A 271 14.63 -12.30 15.01
C ASN A 271 14.15 -11.92 13.61
N TYR A 272 12.85 -11.80 13.33
CA TYR A 272 12.36 -11.36 12.02
C TYR A 272 11.83 -9.93 12.13
N PRO A 273 12.69 -8.89 11.99
CA PRO A 273 12.21 -7.51 11.99
C PRO A 273 11.28 -7.26 10.80
N GLY A 274 10.36 -6.32 10.93
CA GLY A 274 9.59 -5.81 9.80
C GLY A 274 10.50 -5.09 8.80
N LEU A 275 10.14 -5.18 7.52
CA LEU A 275 10.83 -4.51 6.42
C LEU A 275 9.99 -3.38 5.85
N TYR A 276 10.67 -2.28 5.60
CA TYR A 276 10.09 -1.03 5.15
C TYR A 276 10.88 -0.53 3.94
N ALA A 277 10.22 0.10 2.97
CA ALA A 277 10.93 0.79 1.91
C ALA A 277 11.66 2.01 2.49
N ARG A 278 12.97 2.13 2.26
CA ARG A 278 13.83 3.18 2.81
C ARG A 278 13.60 4.50 2.07
N VAL A 279 12.92 5.44 2.70
CA VAL A 279 12.46 6.69 2.06
C VAL A 279 13.60 7.52 1.47
N SER A 280 14.75 7.58 2.14
CA SER A 280 15.91 8.34 1.64
C SER A 280 16.45 7.81 0.31
N SER A 281 16.26 6.52 0.00
CA SER A 281 16.63 5.93 -1.30
C SER A 281 15.70 6.36 -2.44
N PHE A 282 14.47 6.76 -2.12
CA PHE A 282 13.46 7.17 -3.10
C PHE A 282 13.28 8.69 -3.18
N GLN A 283 13.90 9.45 -2.29
CA GLN A 283 13.75 10.91 -2.22
C GLN A 283 13.99 11.63 -3.55
N PRO A 284 15.02 11.31 -4.37
CA PRO A 284 15.21 11.97 -5.66
C PRO A 284 14.05 11.74 -6.63
N TRP A 285 13.49 10.51 -6.66
CA TRP A 285 12.33 10.17 -7.48
C TRP A 285 11.07 10.88 -6.98
N ILE A 286 10.83 10.87 -5.67
CA ILE A 286 9.68 11.56 -5.07
C ILE A 286 9.72 13.04 -5.44
N ASN A 287 10.84 13.72 -5.18
CA ASN A 287 11.01 15.14 -5.48
C ASN A 287 10.90 15.43 -6.98
N GLY A 288 11.41 14.52 -7.83
CA GLY A 288 11.31 14.63 -9.29
C GLY A 288 9.88 14.64 -9.82
N ILE A 289 8.90 14.18 -9.03
CA ILE A 289 7.47 14.17 -9.37
C ILE A 289 6.72 15.27 -8.62
N ILE A 290 6.82 15.32 -7.29
CA ILE A 290 5.91 16.15 -6.47
C ILE A 290 6.19 17.65 -6.58
N THR A 291 7.39 18.05 -7.01
CA THR A 291 7.78 19.46 -7.14
C THR A 291 7.44 20.05 -8.51
N LYS A 292 7.04 19.22 -9.47
CA LYS A 292 6.71 19.64 -10.83
C LYS A 292 5.21 19.86 -10.97
N THR A 293 4.83 20.82 -11.81
CA THR A 293 3.43 21.02 -12.18
C THR A 293 3.04 20.00 -13.26
N PRO A 294 2.06 19.13 -13.02
CA PRO A 294 1.72 18.09 -13.97
C PRO A 294 1.11 18.67 -15.24
N SER A 295 1.53 18.15 -16.39
CA SER A 295 1.13 18.64 -17.71
C SER A 295 0.11 17.70 -18.35
N SER A 296 -1.08 18.20 -18.69
CA SER A 296 -2.07 17.43 -19.46
C SER A 296 -1.61 17.33 -20.92
N LEU A 297 -1.33 16.11 -21.37
CA LEU A 297 -0.92 15.81 -22.74
C LEU A 297 -2.08 15.35 -23.63
N LEU A 298 -3.15 14.84 -23.02
CA LEU A 298 -4.37 14.43 -23.70
C LEU A 298 -5.57 14.62 -22.77
N SER A 299 -6.67 15.11 -23.33
CA SER A 299 -7.99 15.14 -22.68
C SER A 299 -9.07 14.94 -23.75
N GLN A 300 -9.23 13.69 -24.19
CA GLN A 300 -10.22 13.32 -25.19
C GLN A 300 -11.49 12.82 -24.50
N THR A 301 -12.65 13.32 -24.91
CA THR A 301 -13.97 12.82 -24.48
C THR A 301 -14.72 12.24 -25.67
N GLY A 302 -15.66 11.33 -25.43
CA GLY A 302 -16.52 10.81 -26.49
C GLY A 302 -15.79 9.92 -27.51
N ALA A 303 -14.67 9.31 -27.13
CA ALA A 303 -13.95 8.38 -27.98
C ALA A 303 -14.79 7.11 -28.19
N SER A 304 -14.71 6.56 -29.40
CA SER A 304 -15.41 5.33 -29.77
C SER A 304 -14.49 4.43 -30.58
N ALA A 305 -14.63 3.13 -30.40
CA ALA A 305 -13.94 2.09 -31.15
C ALA A 305 -14.96 1.01 -31.55
N GLY A 306 -14.95 0.61 -32.82
CA GLY A 306 -15.76 -0.51 -33.28
C GLY A 306 -15.29 -1.83 -32.66
N SER A 307 -16.13 -2.87 -32.74
CA SER A 307 -15.74 -4.22 -32.30
C SER A 307 -14.52 -4.71 -33.09
N LYS A 308 -13.50 -5.17 -32.37
CA LYS A 308 -12.18 -5.57 -32.90
C LYS A 308 -11.50 -4.50 -33.75
N ALA A 309 -11.81 -3.22 -33.51
CA ALA A 309 -11.25 -2.10 -34.23
C ALA A 309 -10.43 -1.19 -33.30
N TRP A 310 -9.45 -0.52 -33.89
CA TRP A 310 -8.57 0.40 -33.19
C TRP A 310 -9.00 1.85 -33.37
N LYS A 311 -8.81 2.64 -32.31
CA LYS A 311 -8.82 4.10 -32.36
C LYS A 311 -7.52 4.61 -31.74
N HIS A 312 -6.69 5.28 -32.54
CA HIS A 312 -5.40 5.79 -32.09
C HIS A 312 -5.45 7.31 -31.84
N TYR A 313 -4.80 7.72 -30.77
CA TYR A 313 -4.44 9.11 -30.47
C TYR A 313 -2.93 9.18 -30.27
N THR A 314 -2.35 10.36 -30.47
CA THR A 314 -0.93 10.59 -30.22
C THR A 314 -0.75 11.71 -29.20
N ILE A 315 0.29 11.59 -28.40
CA ILE A 315 0.76 12.61 -27.47
C ILE A 315 2.27 12.81 -27.69
N THR A 316 2.78 13.99 -27.35
CA THR A 316 4.21 14.25 -27.33
C THR A 316 4.68 14.36 -25.88
N VAL A 317 5.51 13.41 -25.44
CA VAL A 317 6.08 13.39 -24.09
C VAL A 317 7.35 14.24 -24.09
N PRO A 318 7.43 15.29 -23.25
CA PRO A 318 8.63 16.11 -23.11
C PRO A 318 9.84 15.32 -22.58
N ALA A 319 11.04 15.87 -22.77
CA ALA A 319 12.24 15.33 -22.13
C ALA A 319 12.24 15.57 -20.62
N GLY A 320 12.81 14.64 -19.85
CA GLY A 320 12.95 14.77 -18.40
C GLY A 320 11.67 14.51 -17.59
N VAL A 321 10.63 13.98 -18.23
CA VAL A 321 9.41 13.50 -17.55
C VAL A 321 9.75 12.28 -16.69
N SER A 322 9.33 12.32 -15.42
CA SER A 322 9.57 11.29 -14.42
C SER A 322 8.49 10.22 -14.44
N ALA A 323 7.26 10.58 -14.81
CA ALA A 323 6.18 9.62 -15.02
C ALA A 323 5.17 10.10 -16.07
N LEU A 324 4.60 9.16 -16.82
CA LEU A 324 3.45 9.36 -17.71
C LEU A 324 2.31 8.48 -17.21
N THR A 325 1.17 9.09 -16.89
CA THR A 325 -0.07 8.38 -16.57
C THR A 325 -1.05 8.50 -17.72
N VAL A 326 -1.80 7.43 -17.99
CA VAL A 326 -2.84 7.39 -19.00
C VAL A 326 -4.05 6.65 -18.44
N ALA A 327 -5.21 7.28 -18.48
CA ALA A 327 -6.46 6.73 -17.95
C ALA A 327 -7.54 6.70 -19.04
N ALA A 328 -8.25 5.58 -19.13
CA ALA A 328 -9.50 5.44 -19.85
C ALA A 328 -10.65 5.28 -18.85
N SER A 329 -11.80 5.92 -19.10
CA SER A 329 -12.98 5.80 -18.23
C SER A 329 -14.29 6.18 -18.92
N GLY A 330 -15.41 5.76 -18.33
CA GLY A 330 -16.76 6.12 -18.75
C GLY A 330 -17.22 5.43 -20.05
N GLY A 331 -18.28 5.96 -20.66
CA GLY A 331 -18.85 5.40 -21.88
C GLY A 331 -19.57 4.06 -21.67
N SER A 332 -19.81 3.36 -22.78
CA SER A 332 -20.42 2.04 -22.86
C SER A 332 -19.53 1.07 -23.65
N GLY A 333 -19.81 -0.22 -23.55
CA GLY A 333 -19.03 -1.27 -24.22
C GLY A 333 -17.78 -1.68 -23.44
N ASP A 334 -16.82 -2.23 -24.17
CA ASP A 334 -15.58 -2.79 -23.62
C ASP A 334 -14.41 -2.45 -24.54
N ALA A 335 -13.64 -1.42 -24.17
CA ALA A 335 -12.46 -0.97 -24.87
C ALA A 335 -11.22 -1.04 -24.00
N ASP A 336 -10.22 -1.74 -24.52
CA ASP A 336 -8.92 -1.91 -23.91
C ASP A 336 -8.02 -0.71 -24.24
N LEU A 337 -7.31 -0.21 -23.23
CA LEU A 337 -6.30 0.83 -23.32
C LEU A 337 -4.95 0.21 -23.70
N TYR A 338 -4.32 0.81 -24.71
CA TYR A 338 -2.97 0.47 -25.13
C TYR A 338 -2.13 1.74 -25.22
N VAL A 339 -0.95 1.70 -24.59
CA VAL A 339 0.03 2.79 -24.64
C VAL A 339 1.36 2.27 -25.16
N HIS A 340 1.95 2.97 -26.15
CA HIS A 340 3.22 2.55 -26.74
C HIS A 340 3.95 3.68 -27.48
N THR A 341 5.25 3.53 -27.77
CA THR A 341 6.06 4.53 -28.52
C THR A 341 5.89 4.46 -30.04
N SER A 342 5.18 3.45 -30.54
CA SER A 342 4.73 3.31 -31.93
C SER A 342 3.27 2.87 -31.93
N THR A 343 2.63 2.79 -33.09
CA THR A 343 1.24 2.30 -33.18
C THR A 343 1.13 0.91 -32.52
N PRO A 344 0.36 0.75 -31.43
CA PRO A 344 0.31 -0.50 -30.71
C PRO A 344 -0.46 -1.57 -31.47
N THR A 345 -0.16 -2.83 -31.16
CA THR A 345 -0.95 -4.00 -31.56
C THR A 345 -1.33 -4.80 -30.32
N THR A 346 -2.13 -5.87 -30.49
CA THR A 346 -2.48 -6.77 -29.39
C THR A 346 -1.27 -7.53 -28.82
N SER A 347 -0.13 -7.55 -29.52
CA SER A 347 1.12 -8.20 -29.10
C SER A 347 2.30 -7.26 -28.93
N ALA A 348 2.18 -5.99 -29.31
CA ALA A 348 3.23 -4.97 -29.19
C ALA A 348 2.67 -3.73 -28.49
N TYR A 349 3.02 -3.57 -27.21
CA TYR A 349 2.58 -2.48 -26.35
C TYR A 349 3.58 -2.24 -25.21
N THR A 350 3.56 -1.03 -24.64
CA THR A 350 4.32 -0.73 -23.40
C THR A 350 3.45 -0.97 -22.18
N CYS A 351 2.19 -0.57 -22.24
CA CYS A 351 1.23 -0.79 -21.18
C CYS A 351 -0.13 -1.17 -21.78
N ARG A 352 -0.73 -2.19 -21.18
CA ARG A 352 -2.08 -2.67 -21.45
C ARG A 352 -2.64 -3.30 -20.16
N PRO A 353 -3.57 -2.65 -19.48
CA PRO A 353 -4.27 -3.24 -18.34
C PRO A 353 -5.07 -4.47 -18.80
N TYR A 354 -5.09 -5.51 -17.97
CA TYR A 354 -5.90 -6.72 -18.23
C TYR A 354 -7.25 -6.61 -17.51
N ALA A 355 -7.91 -5.45 -17.66
CA ALA A 355 -9.20 -5.17 -17.06
C ALA A 355 -10.34 -5.44 -18.05
N SER A 356 -11.57 -5.48 -17.55
CA SER A 356 -12.76 -5.50 -18.38
C SER A 356 -13.47 -4.15 -18.33
N GLY A 357 -14.13 -3.79 -19.42
CA GLY A 357 -14.79 -2.51 -19.57
C GLY A 357 -13.82 -1.38 -19.87
N ASN A 358 -14.30 -0.15 -19.81
CA ASN A 358 -13.53 1.02 -20.27
C ASN A 358 -12.68 1.68 -19.17
N THR A 359 -12.65 1.14 -17.96
CA THR A 359 -11.96 1.75 -16.80
C THR A 359 -10.58 1.15 -16.66
N GLU A 360 -9.60 1.78 -17.30
CA GLU A 360 -8.26 1.24 -17.46
C GLU A 360 -7.19 2.28 -17.19
N TYR A 361 -6.09 1.87 -16.58
CA TYR A 361 -5.05 2.79 -16.12
C TYR A 361 -3.64 2.27 -16.38
N CYS A 362 -2.82 3.14 -16.97
CA CYS A 362 -1.41 2.93 -17.22
C CYS A 362 -0.58 3.96 -16.47
N SER A 363 0.49 3.51 -15.84
CA SER A 363 1.55 4.38 -15.32
C SER A 363 2.89 3.90 -15.84
N ILE A 364 3.61 4.78 -16.53
CA ILE A 364 4.90 4.52 -17.15
C ILE A 364 5.94 5.38 -16.46
N GLY A 365 6.90 4.75 -15.81
CA GLY A 365 8.01 5.43 -15.16
C GLY A 365 9.12 5.81 -16.15
N SER A 366 9.69 7.00 -15.99
CA SER A 366 10.77 7.53 -16.83
C SER A 366 10.54 7.33 -18.34
N PRO A 367 9.39 7.78 -18.88
CA PRO A 367 9.06 7.56 -20.29
C PRO A 367 10.07 8.24 -21.20
N ARG A 368 10.39 7.58 -22.33
CA ARG A 368 11.19 8.18 -23.40
C ARG A 368 10.50 9.43 -23.94
N ALA A 369 11.26 10.49 -24.16
CA ALA A 369 10.78 11.69 -24.84
C ALA A 369 10.37 11.39 -26.30
N GLY A 370 9.35 12.07 -26.80
CA GLY A 370 8.88 11.98 -28.18
C GLY A 370 7.43 11.52 -28.30
N THR A 371 7.06 11.01 -29.46
CA THR A 371 5.69 10.62 -29.77
C THR A 371 5.33 9.30 -29.07
N TRP A 372 4.18 9.31 -28.40
CA TRP A 372 3.53 8.13 -27.87
C TRP A 372 2.13 8.00 -28.43
N TYR A 373 1.68 6.76 -28.57
CA TYR A 373 0.34 6.40 -28.99
C TYR A 373 -0.47 6.02 -27.75
N VAL A 374 -1.63 6.66 -27.61
CA VAL A 374 -2.67 6.32 -26.64
C VAL A 374 -3.84 5.78 -27.46
N SER A 375 -4.10 4.49 -27.36
CA SER A 375 -5.03 3.80 -28.25
C SER A 375 -6.11 3.08 -27.48
N LEU A 376 -7.31 3.06 -28.05
CA LEU A 376 -8.40 2.19 -27.63
C LEU A 376 -8.54 1.06 -28.65
N TYR A 377 -8.68 -0.15 -28.14
CA TYR A 377 -9.06 -1.32 -28.93
C TYR A 377 -10.42 -1.79 -28.43
N GLY A 378 -11.44 -1.74 -29.28
CA GLY A 378 -12.76 -2.23 -28.89
C GLY A 378 -12.76 -3.75 -28.80
N TYR A 379 -12.60 -4.32 -27.59
CA TYR A 379 -12.80 -5.76 -27.40
C TYR A 379 -14.22 -6.14 -27.82
N THR A 380 -15.18 -5.28 -27.45
CA THR A 380 -16.48 -5.10 -28.12
C THR A 380 -16.62 -3.65 -28.60
N ALA A 381 -17.70 -3.31 -29.30
CA ALA A 381 -17.91 -1.92 -29.70
C ALA A 381 -18.09 -1.04 -28.45
N ALA A 382 -17.32 0.03 -28.36
CA ALA A 382 -17.34 0.97 -27.25
C ALA A 382 -17.57 2.39 -27.75
N SER A 383 -18.26 3.20 -26.94
CA SER A 383 -18.57 4.58 -27.27
C SER A 383 -18.62 5.46 -26.04
N GLY A 384 -18.29 6.74 -26.20
CA GLY A 384 -18.34 7.69 -25.08
C GLY A 384 -17.16 7.62 -24.12
N VAL A 385 -16.07 6.93 -24.48
CA VAL A 385 -14.90 6.74 -23.61
C VAL A 385 -14.13 8.05 -23.47
N THR A 386 -13.65 8.33 -22.25
CA THR A 386 -12.78 9.47 -21.96
C THR A 386 -11.35 8.98 -21.78
N LEU A 387 -10.40 9.61 -22.47
CA LEU A 387 -8.96 9.37 -22.33
C LEU A 387 -8.28 10.60 -21.75
N LYS A 388 -7.45 10.39 -20.75
CA LYS A 388 -6.58 11.43 -20.17
C LYS A 388 -5.15 10.93 -20.13
N ALA A 389 -4.20 11.80 -20.48
CA ALA A 389 -2.78 11.54 -20.31
C ALA A 389 -2.12 12.72 -19.58
N THR A 390 -1.32 12.42 -18.57
CA THR A 390 -0.63 13.42 -17.74
C THR A 390 0.85 13.08 -17.61
N ALA A 391 1.72 14.06 -17.84
CA ALA A 391 3.15 13.95 -17.60
C ALA A 391 3.56 14.68 -16.32
N TYR A 392 4.51 14.09 -15.60
CA TYR A 392 5.07 14.55 -14.34
C TYR A 392 6.52 14.94 -14.46
#